data_AF-A0A351YZS8-F1
#
_entry.id   AF-A0A351YZS8-F1
#
_cell.length_a   1.000
_cell.length_b   1.000
_cell.length_c   1.000
_cell.angle_alpha   90.00
_cell.angle_beta   90.00
_cell.angle_gamma   90.00
#
_symmetry.space_group_name_H-M   'P 1'
#
loop_
_entity.id
_entity.type
_entity.pdbx_description
1 polymer ?
#
loop_
_entity_poly.entity_id
_entity_poly.type
_entity_poly.pdbx_seq_one_letter_code
_entity_poly.pdbx_strand_id
1 'polypeptide(L)'
;MTKLQLNLARTYEERGYDAVLKFWTEKQDEIKSLSEKECADLKKMILRYSKMNGDENNAAFILDEKASLQSGSGFDYFFEFGQIYQCSKSVEKDAQKAADCFRKSAMCGNRLAAYMLGEMYMTDSGIGKNKVEAEKWYIVASGERASYLSKMTIPDGITSVGSFAFERFDELVSVEIPESVQIIGNSAFANCRNLRSVTFKNPKVRVSYDAFSSCVSLDGETKALIKRLSASTEMIFVECGIMNGHTIRSFEIGKYPVTQELYESVMGNNPSNYKGKLLPVETVSWFDAIEFCNALSKKDGLMPCYTESGNSTECDFSANGYRLPTNDEWEFAACGGNKSKEYKYAGSDNIDEVAWCHGNSQGRTHEVGGKKPNELGIYDMSGNVWEWMWDYNLGNPNMDTHCCRGGCYRKDYSVATCKSHHENYRGDILGFRLVRNAD
;
A
#
# COMPACT_ATOMS: atom_id res chain seq x y z
N MET A 1 6.92 -9.31 -36.23
CA MET A 1 8.02 -9.26 -35.24
C MET A 1 9.33 -9.09 -35.99
N THR A 2 10.05 -8.00 -35.73
CA THR A 2 11.38 -7.76 -36.31
C THR A 2 12.44 -8.62 -35.59
N LYS A 3 13.62 -8.76 -36.21
CA LYS A 3 14.75 -9.47 -35.61
C LYS A 3 15.15 -8.86 -34.25
N LEU A 4 15.02 -7.53 -34.09
CA LEU A 4 15.32 -6.84 -32.83
C LEU A 4 14.29 -7.13 -31.74
N GLN A 5 13.00 -7.21 -32.07
CA GLN A 5 11.94 -7.53 -31.11
C GLN A 5 12.08 -8.96 -30.57
N LEU A 6 12.42 -9.91 -31.44
CA LEU A 6 12.74 -11.29 -31.05
C LEU A 6 14.00 -11.36 -30.18
N ASN A 7 15.01 -10.55 -30.47
CA ASN A 7 16.26 -10.51 -29.70
C ASN A 7 16.05 -9.88 -28.32
N LEU A 8 15.22 -8.84 -28.24
CA LEU A 8 14.79 -8.24 -26.97
C LEU A 8 14.05 -9.26 -26.10
N ALA A 9 13.10 -10.00 -26.68
CA ALA A 9 12.35 -11.03 -25.96
C ALA A 9 13.26 -12.13 -25.41
N ARG A 10 14.20 -12.64 -26.22
CA ARG A 10 15.21 -13.62 -25.76
C ARG A 10 16.13 -13.05 -24.69
N THR A 11 16.53 -11.79 -24.82
CA THR A 11 17.39 -11.12 -23.83
C THR A 11 16.69 -11.07 -22.48
N TYR A 12 15.39 -10.78 -22.45
CA TYR A 12 14.59 -10.83 -21.22
C TYR A 12 14.50 -12.25 -20.64
N GLU A 13 14.20 -13.25 -21.48
CA GLU A 13 14.05 -14.65 -21.05
C GLU A 13 15.37 -15.25 -20.53
N GLU A 14 16.50 -14.95 -21.16
CA GLU A 14 17.81 -15.56 -20.85
C GLU A 14 18.60 -14.79 -19.79
N ARG A 15 18.42 -13.47 -19.71
CA ARG A 15 19.30 -12.58 -18.93
C ARG A 15 18.55 -11.63 -17.99
N GLY A 16 17.23 -11.72 -17.95
CA GLY A 16 16.39 -10.96 -17.03
C GLY A 16 16.24 -9.48 -17.39
N TYR A 17 15.57 -8.75 -16.48
CA TYR A 17 15.15 -7.37 -16.72
C TYR A 17 16.32 -6.37 -16.83
N ASP A 18 17.38 -6.54 -16.05
CA ASP A 18 18.55 -5.66 -16.10
C ASP A 18 19.23 -5.63 -17.48
N ALA A 19 19.15 -6.74 -18.22
CA ALA A 19 19.65 -6.82 -19.58
C ALA A 19 18.72 -6.09 -20.58
N VAL A 20 17.42 -6.03 -20.30
CA VAL A 20 16.45 -5.26 -21.09
C VAL A 20 16.66 -3.76 -20.91
N LEU A 21 17.00 -3.30 -19.70
CA LEU A 21 17.31 -1.89 -19.43
C LEU A 21 18.48 -1.38 -20.30
N LYS A 22 19.46 -2.24 -20.57
CA LYS A 22 20.64 -1.92 -21.40
C LYS A 22 20.42 -2.13 -22.90
N PHE A 23 19.39 -2.88 -23.28
CA PHE A 23 19.12 -3.23 -24.67
C PHE A 23 18.90 -2.00 -25.56
N TRP A 24 18.16 -1.00 -25.07
CA TRP A 24 17.87 0.22 -25.83
C TRP A 24 19.15 1.00 -26.16
N THR A 25 20.04 1.17 -25.18
CA THR A 25 21.29 1.93 -25.33
C THR A 25 22.34 1.18 -26.12
N GLU A 26 22.44 -0.14 -25.98
CA GLU A 26 23.43 -0.97 -26.68
C GLU A 26 23.10 -1.19 -28.17
N LYS A 27 21.84 -1.01 -28.58
CA LYS A 27 21.35 -1.32 -29.95
C LYS A 27 20.98 -0.09 -30.79
N GLN A 28 21.45 1.10 -30.41
CA GLN A 28 21.11 2.36 -31.07
C GLN A 28 21.36 2.37 -32.59
N ASP A 29 22.44 1.77 -33.08
CA ASP A 29 22.73 1.75 -34.52
C ASP A 29 21.80 0.82 -35.31
N GLU A 30 21.35 -0.28 -34.71
CA GLU A 30 20.34 -1.16 -35.31
C GLU A 30 18.95 -0.49 -35.27
N ILE A 31 18.64 0.26 -34.21
CA ILE A 31 17.37 1.00 -34.04
C ILE A 31 17.20 2.11 -35.08
N LYS A 32 18.27 2.82 -35.45
CA LYS A 32 18.24 3.88 -36.50
C LYS A 32 17.77 3.38 -37.87
N SER A 33 17.88 2.07 -38.11
CA SER A 33 17.47 1.45 -39.38
C SER A 33 16.00 1.00 -39.40
N LEU A 34 15.29 1.09 -38.27
CA LEU A 34 13.89 0.68 -38.16
C LEU A 34 12.94 1.73 -38.75
N SER A 35 11.82 1.27 -39.30
CA SER A 35 10.71 2.16 -39.59
C SER A 35 10.09 2.73 -38.30
N GLU A 36 9.41 3.87 -38.40
CA GLU A 36 8.76 4.52 -37.24
C GLU A 36 7.83 3.57 -36.47
N LYS A 37 7.10 2.71 -37.21
CA LYS A 37 6.21 1.70 -36.62
C LYS A 37 6.98 0.63 -35.85
N GLU A 38 8.08 0.13 -36.40
CA GLU A 38 8.90 -0.90 -35.75
C GLU A 38 9.62 -0.37 -34.51
N CYS A 39 10.07 0.89 -34.57
CA CYS A 39 10.63 1.59 -33.41
C CYS A 39 9.59 1.78 -32.31
N ALA A 40 8.37 2.20 -32.67
CA ALA A 40 7.26 2.33 -31.71
C ALA A 40 6.89 0.99 -31.05
N ASP A 41 6.83 -0.09 -31.83
CA ASP A 41 6.52 -1.42 -31.32
C ASP A 41 7.63 -1.96 -30.41
N LEU A 42 8.91 -1.67 -30.70
CA LEU A 42 10.05 -2.01 -29.83
C LEU A 42 10.00 -1.23 -28.50
N LYS A 43 9.70 0.06 -28.53
CA LYS A 43 9.50 0.89 -27.32
C LYS A 43 8.37 0.34 -26.45
N LYS A 44 7.26 -0.09 -27.07
CA LYS A 44 6.14 -0.73 -26.36
C LYS A 44 6.55 -2.03 -25.65
N MET A 45 7.43 -2.83 -26.26
CA MET A 45 7.96 -4.04 -25.62
C MET A 45 8.83 -3.72 -24.40
N ILE A 46 9.69 -2.71 -24.49
CA ILE A 46 10.54 -2.30 -23.36
C ILE A 46 9.68 -1.71 -22.25
N LEU A 47 8.74 -0.83 -22.58
CA LEU A 47 7.74 -0.31 -21.65
C LEU A 47 6.99 -1.43 -20.92
N ARG A 48 6.63 -2.48 -21.66
CA ARG A 48 5.96 -3.66 -21.13
C ARG A 48 6.85 -4.43 -20.14
N TYR A 49 8.12 -4.65 -20.46
CA TYR A 49 9.05 -5.26 -19.53
C TYR A 49 9.25 -4.38 -18.30
N SER A 50 9.34 -3.05 -18.45
CA SER A 50 9.46 -2.14 -17.31
C SER A 50 8.27 -2.21 -16.37
N LYS A 51 7.05 -2.21 -16.90
CA LYS A 51 5.84 -2.39 -16.09
C LYS A 51 5.76 -3.77 -15.43
N MET A 52 6.18 -4.83 -16.13
CA MET A 52 6.16 -6.19 -15.56
C MET A 52 7.11 -6.35 -14.38
N ASN A 53 8.18 -5.56 -14.32
CA ASN A 53 9.18 -5.63 -13.24
C ASN A 53 9.04 -4.45 -12.26
N GLY A 54 7.93 -3.71 -12.32
CA GLY A 54 7.63 -2.61 -11.38
C GLY A 54 8.48 -1.35 -11.56
N ASP A 55 9.21 -1.20 -12.67
CA ASP A 55 10.04 -0.03 -12.97
C ASP A 55 9.22 1.07 -13.65
N GLU A 56 8.43 1.78 -12.84
CA GLU A 56 7.56 2.86 -13.28
C GLU A 56 8.34 4.09 -13.78
N ASN A 57 9.56 4.30 -13.28
CA ASN A 57 10.44 5.40 -13.69
C ASN A 57 10.92 5.23 -15.13
N ASN A 58 11.40 4.04 -15.48
CA ASN A 58 11.81 3.75 -16.85
C ASN A 58 10.59 3.66 -17.80
N ALA A 59 9.45 3.18 -17.29
CA ALA A 59 8.19 3.23 -18.04
C ALA A 59 7.77 4.68 -18.37
N ALA A 60 7.87 5.59 -17.41
CA ALA A 60 7.58 7.01 -17.59
C ALA A 60 8.58 7.67 -18.56
N PHE A 61 9.87 7.37 -18.45
CA PHE A 61 10.91 7.86 -19.36
C PHE A 61 10.65 7.47 -20.83
N ILE A 62 10.23 6.22 -21.09
CA ILE A 62 9.86 5.75 -22.45
C ILE A 62 8.59 6.45 -22.96
N LEU A 63 7.69 6.87 -22.07
CA LEU A 63 6.40 7.51 -22.38
C LEU A 63 6.53 9.03 -22.64
N ASP A 64 7.51 9.70 -22.04
CA ASP A 64 7.63 11.17 -22.05
C ASP A 64 8.02 11.77 -23.42
N GLU A 65 8.51 10.96 -24.36
CA GLU A 65 8.82 11.40 -25.73
C GLU A 65 7.57 11.72 -26.59
N LYS A 66 6.36 11.55 -26.04
CA LYS A 66 5.07 11.75 -26.75
C LYS A 66 4.02 12.50 -25.91
N ALA A 67 4.44 13.47 -25.09
CA ALA A 67 3.54 14.39 -24.37
C ALA A 67 2.73 15.36 -25.27
N SER A 68 2.31 14.92 -26.45
CA SER A 68 1.43 15.68 -27.36
C SER A 68 0.45 14.76 -28.09
N LEU A 69 -0.36 14.00 -27.34
CA LEU A 69 -1.71 13.57 -27.74
C LEU A 69 -2.52 13.13 -26.49
N GLN A 70 -3.43 14.02 -26.13
CA GLN A 70 -4.46 14.04 -25.08
C GLN A 70 -4.94 12.71 -24.45
N SER A 71 -4.98 12.73 -23.10
CA SER A 71 -5.89 12.05 -22.15
C SER A 71 -6.15 10.53 -22.27
N GLY A 72 -5.66 9.74 -21.30
CA GLY A 72 -6.13 8.37 -21.06
C GLY A 72 -5.37 7.65 -19.94
N SER A 73 -6.10 7.23 -18.91
CA SER A 73 -5.67 6.46 -17.73
C SER A 73 -5.01 5.11 -18.06
N GLY A 74 -4.13 4.61 -17.18
CA GLY A 74 -3.36 3.35 -17.33
C GLY A 74 -4.13 2.02 -17.53
N PHE A 75 -5.45 2.05 -17.73
CA PHE A 75 -6.34 0.90 -17.91
C PHE A 75 -6.40 0.35 -19.35
N ASP A 76 -5.83 1.08 -20.32
CA ASP A 76 -5.84 0.73 -21.75
C ASP A 76 -4.96 -0.50 -22.08
N TYR A 77 -3.95 -0.79 -21.27
CA TYR A 77 -2.98 -1.87 -21.54
C TYR A 77 -3.62 -3.27 -21.50
N PHE A 78 -4.43 -3.60 -20.49
CA PHE A 78 -5.09 -4.92 -20.42
C PHE A 78 -6.12 -5.13 -21.55
N PHE A 79 -6.76 -4.05 -21.99
CA PHE A 79 -7.64 -4.07 -23.14
C PHE A 79 -6.86 -4.39 -24.43
N GLU A 80 -5.70 -3.74 -24.62
CA GLU A 80 -4.80 -4.03 -25.73
C GLU A 80 -4.31 -5.50 -25.71
N PHE A 81 -4.01 -6.09 -24.55
CA PHE A 81 -3.69 -7.53 -24.47
C PHE A 81 -4.83 -8.44 -24.85
N GLY A 82 -6.04 -8.14 -24.35
CA GLY A 82 -7.23 -8.91 -24.72
C GLY A 82 -7.39 -8.95 -26.23
N GLN A 83 -7.23 -7.80 -26.90
CA GLN A 83 -7.29 -7.71 -28.35
C GLN A 83 -6.16 -8.47 -29.05
N ILE A 84 -4.93 -8.46 -28.52
CA ILE A 84 -3.80 -9.21 -29.10
C ILE A 84 -4.04 -10.72 -29.06
N TYR A 85 -4.50 -11.25 -27.92
CA TYR A 85 -4.80 -12.68 -27.78
C TYR A 85 -6.02 -13.11 -28.59
N GLN A 86 -6.97 -12.20 -28.85
CA GLN A 86 -8.17 -12.47 -29.65
C GLN A 86 -7.93 -12.36 -31.17
N CYS A 87 -7.12 -11.38 -31.61
CA CYS A 87 -7.08 -10.94 -33.01
C CYS A 87 -5.73 -11.07 -33.72
N SER A 88 -4.61 -11.38 -33.06
CA SER A 88 -3.29 -11.31 -33.73
C SER A 88 -2.89 -12.56 -34.54
N LYS A 89 -2.06 -12.35 -35.57
CA LYS A 89 -1.29 -13.39 -36.31
C LYS A 89 0.12 -13.62 -35.72
N SER A 90 0.49 -12.91 -34.65
CA SER A 90 1.86 -12.82 -34.13
C SER A 90 2.08 -13.51 -32.77
N VAL A 91 1.00 -13.89 -32.10
CA VAL A 91 0.97 -14.75 -30.89
C VAL A 91 -0.10 -15.81 -31.15
N GLU A 92 0.06 -17.02 -30.61
CA GLU A 92 -0.97 -18.06 -30.70
C GLU A 92 -2.26 -17.56 -30.05
N LYS A 93 -3.40 -17.73 -30.73
CA LYS A 93 -4.70 -17.30 -30.21
C LYS A 93 -5.00 -18.05 -28.92
N ASP A 94 -5.30 -17.32 -27.86
CA ASP A 94 -5.61 -17.89 -26.55
C ASP A 94 -6.84 -17.19 -25.99
N ALA A 95 -8.00 -17.83 -26.18
CA ALA A 95 -9.28 -17.31 -25.78
C ALA A 95 -9.39 -17.12 -24.25
N GLN A 96 -8.76 -17.99 -23.47
CA GLN A 96 -8.80 -17.89 -22.01
C GLN A 96 -7.99 -16.69 -21.54
N LYS A 97 -6.78 -16.49 -22.07
CA LYS A 97 -5.97 -15.30 -21.76
C LYS A 97 -6.61 -14.01 -22.25
N ALA A 98 -7.24 -14.02 -23.43
CA ALA A 98 -7.99 -12.86 -23.92
C ALA A 98 -9.12 -12.49 -22.95
N ALA A 99 -9.91 -13.48 -22.51
CA ALA A 99 -10.99 -13.25 -21.54
C ALA A 99 -10.48 -12.76 -20.19
N ASP A 100 -9.36 -13.29 -19.70
CA ASP A 100 -8.76 -12.86 -18.43
C ASP A 100 -8.23 -11.41 -18.52
N CYS A 101 -7.64 -11.03 -19.66
CA CYS A 101 -7.21 -9.66 -19.92
C CYS A 101 -8.40 -8.69 -20.02
N PHE A 102 -9.44 -9.05 -20.76
CA PHE A 102 -10.65 -8.24 -20.81
C PHE A 102 -11.34 -8.15 -19.46
N ARG A 103 -11.35 -9.23 -18.66
CA ARG A 103 -11.91 -9.23 -17.29
C ARG A 103 -11.16 -8.25 -16.40
N LYS A 104 -9.83 -8.30 -16.40
CA LYS A 104 -8.99 -7.36 -15.65
C LYS A 104 -9.22 -5.92 -16.09
N SER A 105 -9.23 -5.66 -17.39
CA SER A 105 -9.48 -4.31 -17.93
C SER A 105 -10.88 -3.81 -17.60
N ALA A 106 -11.89 -4.67 -17.68
CA ALA A 106 -13.27 -4.34 -17.33
C ALA A 106 -13.44 -4.05 -15.84
N MET A 107 -12.77 -4.81 -14.96
CA MET A 107 -12.70 -4.55 -13.52
C MET A 107 -11.93 -3.27 -13.17
N CYS A 108 -11.10 -2.77 -14.09
CA CYS A 108 -10.45 -1.47 -14.02
C CYS A 108 -11.27 -0.34 -14.69
N GLY A 109 -12.56 -0.58 -14.97
CA GLY A 109 -13.48 0.44 -15.51
C GLY A 109 -13.55 0.52 -17.04
N ASN A 110 -12.87 -0.35 -17.80
CA ASN A 110 -12.93 -0.34 -19.26
C ASN A 110 -14.22 -1.00 -19.78
N ARG A 111 -15.20 -0.18 -20.17
CA ARG A 111 -16.50 -0.61 -20.70
C ARG A 111 -16.40 -1.40 -22.00
N LEU A 112 -15.42 -1.08 -22.85
CA LEU A 112 -15.19 -1.82 -24.09
C LEU A 112 -14.67 -3.23 -23.78
N ALA A 113 -13.78 -3.37 -22.79
CA ALA A 113 -13.31 -4.67 -22.33
C ALA A 113 -14.46 -5.51 -21.76
N ALA A 114 -15.36 -4.88 -21.00
CA ALA A 114 -16.57 -5.54 -20.52
C ALA A 114 -17.43 -6.03 -21.69
N TYR A 115 -17.66 -5.20 -22.70
CA TYR A 115 -18.41 -5.59 -23.89
C TYR A 115 -17.76 -6.79 -24.60
N MET A 116 -16.45 -6.72 -24.81
CA MET A 116 -15.69 -7.78 -25.49
C MET A 116 -15.74 -9.10 -24.71
N LEU A 117 -15.66 -9.05 -23.37
CA LEU A 117 -15.82 -10.24 -22.54
C LEU A 117 -17.25 -10.80 -22.61
N GLY A 118 -18.27 -9.93 -22.66
CA GLY A 118 -19.66 -10.33 -22.87
C GLY A 118 -19.85 -11.08 -24.20
N GLU A 119 -19.32 -10.53 -25.29
CA GLU A 119 -19.33 -11.17 -26.61
C GLU A 119 -18.65 -12.55 -26.59
N MET A 120 -17.51 -12.68 -25.89
CA MET A 120 -16.79 -13.95 -25.81
C MET A 120 -17.63 -15.05 -25.16
N TYR A 121 -18.40 -14.71 -24.11
CA TYR A 121 -19.32 -15.63 -23.45
C TYR A 121 -20.60 -15.91 -24.25
N MET A 122 -21.11 -14.94 -25.04
CA MET A 122 -22.30 -15.17 -25.89
C MET A 122 -22.01 -16.08 -27.07
N THR A 123 -20.87 -15.86 -27.72
CA THR A 123 -20.53 -16.44 -29.02
C THR A 123 -19.75 -17.74 -28.93
N ASP A 124 -19.38 -18.16 -27.71
CA ASP A 124 -18.49 -19.29 -27.46
C ASP A 124 -17.13 -19.12 -28.15
N SER A 125 -16.48 -17.98 -27.90
CA SER A 125 -15.18 -17.65 -28.49
C SER A 125 -14.00 -18.44 -27.89
N GLY A 126 -14.23 -19.68 -27.44
CA GLY A 126 -13.21 -20.57 -26.85
C GLY A 126 -13.11 -20.55 -25.32
N ILE A 127 -14.08 -19.93 -24.62
CA ILE A 127 -14.17 -19.92 -23.15
C ILE A 127 -15.43 -20.61 -22.61
N GLY A 128 -16.19 -21.28 -23.47
CA GLY A 128 -17.46 -21.90 -23.14
C GLY A 128 -18.60 -20.89 -23.15
N LYS A 129 -19.66 -21.20 -23.88
CA LYS A 129 -20.86 -20.37 -23.94
C LYS A 129 -21.52 -20.23 -22.56
N ASN A 130 -21.69 -19.00 -22.10
CA ASN A 130 -22.41 -18.72 -20.86
C ASN A 130 -23.22 -17.43 -21.00
N LYS A 131 -24.49 -17.57 -21.38
CA LYS A 131 -25.40 -16.42 -21.59
C LYS A 131 -25.58 -15.56 -20.34
N VAL A 132 -25.61 -16.19 -19.17
CA VAL A 132 -25.78 -15.48 -17.88
C VAL A 132 -24.55 -14.62 -17.59
N GLU A 133 -23.36 -15.14 -17.84
CA GLU A 133 -22.12 -14.39 -17.64
C GLU A 133 -21.97 -13.28 -18.67
N ALA A 134 -22.34 -13.53 -19.93
CA ALA A 134 -22.32 -12.50 -20.95
C ALA A 134 -23.22 -11.31 -20.63
N GLU A 135 -24.44 -11.58 -20.15
CA GLU A 135 -25.39 -10.55 -19.78
C GLU A 135 -24.83 -9.64 -18.67
N LYS A 136 -24.13 -10.21 -17.67
CA LYS A 136 -23.44 -9.40 -16.64
C LYS A 136 -22.42 -8.44 -17.26
N TRP A 137 -21.60 -8.91 -18.18
CA TRP A 137 -20.56 -8.10 -18.81
C TRP A 137 -21.11 -7.06 -19.78
N TYR A 138 -22.20 -7.33 -20.48
CA TYR A 138 -22.90 -6.31 -21.28
C TYR A 138 -23.52 -5.21 -20.42
N ILE A 139 -24.03 -5.56 -19.24
CA ILE A 139 -24.52 -4.54 -18.30
C ILE A 139 -23.37 -3.63 -17.87
N VAL A 140 -22.22 -4.19 -17.48
CA VAL A 140 -21.00 -3.42 -17.15
C VAL A 140 -20.57 -2.53 -18.33
N ALA A 141 -20.70 -3.02 -19.56
CA ALA A 141 -20.36 -2.28 -20.77
C ALA A 141 -21.32 -1.12 -21.11
N SER A 142 -22.62 -1.33 -20.91
CA SER A 142 -23.67 -0.43 -21.39
C SER A 142 -23.76 0.89 -20.62
N GLY A 143 -23.31 0.93 -19.36
CA GLY A 143 -23.41 2.13 -18.52
C GLY A 143 -24.83 2.66 -18.30
N GLU A 144 -25.88 1.99 -18.81
CA GLU A 144 -27.28 2.40 -18.66
C GLU A 144 -28.10 1.34 -17.88
N ARG A 145 -28.87 1.90 -16.93
CA ARG A 145 -29.88 1.33 -16.04
C ARG A 145 -30.40 -0.07 -16.38
N ALA A 146 -29.83 -1.07 -15.71
CA ALA A 146 -30.55 -2.30 -15.38
C ALA A 146 -30.61 -2.43 -13.85
N SER A 147 -31.84 -2.54 -13.32
CA SER A 147 -32.23 -2.73 -11.93
C SER A 147 -31.71 -4.03 -11.27
N TYR A 148 -30.63 -4.61 -11.79
CA TYR A 148 -30.06 -5.89 -11.38
C TYR A 148 -28.67 -5.78 -10.72
N LEU A 149 -28.00 -4.61 -10.76
CA LEU A 149 -26.69 -4.40 -10.11
C LEU A 149 -26.78 -3.90 -8.66
N SER A 150 -27.81 -4.32 -7.92
CA SER A 150 -27.83 -4.06 -6.47
C SER A 150 -26.78 -4.87 -5.70
N LYS A 151 -26.16 -5.89 -6.32
CA LYS A 151 -25.15 -6.74 -5.69
C LYS A 151 -24.05 -7.14 -6.67
N MET A 152 -22.81 -6.78 -6.35
CA MET A 152 -21.59 -7.26 -7.01
C MET A 152 -20.90 -8.32 -6.16
N THR A 153 -20.42 -9.39 -6.79
CA THR A 153 -19.53 -10.37 -6.14
C THR A 153 -18.19 -10.32 -6.86
N ILE A 154 -17.11 -10.05 -6.14
CA ILE A 154 -15.77 -10.16 -6.72
C ILE A 154 -15.48 -11.66 -6.93
N PRO A 155 -15.00 -12.10 -8.12
CA PRO A 155 -14.73 -13.51 -8.38
C PRO A 155 -13.68 -14.09 -7.42
N ASP A 156 -13.84 -15.37 -7.08
CA ASP A 156 -12.83 -16.11 -6.31
C ASP A 156 -11.50 -16.21 -7.06
N GLY A 157 -10.39 -16.21 -6.32
CA GLY A 157 -9.03 -16.23 -6.88
C GLY A 157 -8.41 -14.85 -7.10
N ILE A 158 -9.19 -13.78 -6.95
CA ILE A 158 -8.67 -12.41 -6.90
C ILE A 158 -8.05 -12.15 -5.51
N THR A 159 -6.78 -11.73 -5.49
CA THR A 159 -6.01 -11.47 -4.25
C THR A 159 -6.04 -10.00 -3.82
N SER A 160 -6.31 -9.07 -4.72
CA SER A 160 -6.39 -7.65 -4.41
C SER A 160 -7.43 -6.91 -5.26
N VAL A 161 -8.05 -5.89 -4.67
CA VAL A 161 -8.85 -4.87 -5.36
C VAL A 161 -7.97 -3.64 -5.52
N GLY A 162 -7.65 -3.29 -6.76
CA GLY A 162 -6.75 -2.18 -7.06
C GLY A 162 -7.30 -0.82 -6.63
N SER A 163 -6.40 0.15 -6.48
CA SER A 163 -6.78 1.55 -6.22
C SER A 163 -7.71 2.09 -7.31
N PHE A 164 -8.71 2.88 -6.91
CA PHE A 164 -9.73 3.48 -7.79
C PHE A 164 -10.59 2.51 -8.63
N ALA A 165 -10.51 1.19 -8.41
CA ALA A 165 -11.13 0.18 -9.29
C ALA A 165 -12.64 0.36 -9.51
N PHE A 166 -13.35 0.83 -8.49
CA PHE A 166 -14.79 1.11 -8.48
C PHE A 166 -15.08 2.55 -8.03
N GLU A 167 -14.13 3.49 -8.18
CA GLU A 167 -14.40 4.88 -7.82
C GLU A 167 -15.61 5.42 -8.62
N ARG A 168 -16.51 6.15 -7.93
CA ARG A 168 -17.72 6.77 -8.49
C ARG A 168 -18.64 5.76 -9.18
N PHE A 169 -18.58 4.49 -8.77
CA PHE A 169 -19.51 3.48 -9.24
C PHE A 169 -20.82 3.58 -8.47
N ASP A 170 -21.55 4.66 -8.74
CA ASP A 170 -22.78 5.05 -8.03
C ASP A 170 -23.87 3.97 -8.11
N GLU A 171 -23.81 3.05 -9.08
CA GLU A 171 -24.86 2.05 -9.29
C GLU A 171 -24.74 0.84 -8.34
N LEU A 172 -23.59 0.71 -7.66
CA LEU A 172 -23.30 -0.38 -6.75
C LEU A 172 -24.05 -0.20 -5.42
N VAL A 173 -24.96 -1.12 -5.09
CA VAL A 173 -25.70 -1.08 -3.81
C VAL A 173 -25.11 -2.00 -2.75
N SER A 174 -24.49 -3.11 -3.13
CA SER A 174 -23.78 -3.99 -2.21
C SER A 174 -22.63 -4.71 -2.90
N VAL A 175 -21.58 -5.02 -2.15
CA VAL A 175 -20.43 -5.79 -2.65
C VAL A 175 -20.06 -6.93 -1.71
N GLU A 176 -19.78 -8.09 -2.27
CA GLU A 176 -19.25 -9.25 -1.56
C GLU A 176 -17.77 -9.42 -1.92
N ILE A 177 -16.91 -9.27 -0.90
CA ILE A 177 -15.46 -9.44 -0.97
C ILE A 177 -15.14 -10.89 -0.59
N PRO A 178 -14.65 -11.73 -1.53
CA PRO A 178 -14.41 -13.15 -1.29
C PRO A 178 -13.21 -13.38 -0.36
N GLU A 179 -13.06 -14.62 0.11
CA GLU A 179 -12.02 -14.99 1.07
C GLU A 179 -10.60 -14.83 0.48
N SER A 180 -10.45 -14.93 -0.84
CA SER A 180 -9.17 -14.77 -1.52
C SER A 180 -8.64 -13.34 -1.50
N VAL A 181 -9.49 -12.32 -1.34
CA VAL A 181 -9.07 -10.92 -1.35
C VAL A 181 -8.36 -10.59 -0.05
N GLN A 182 -7.10 -10.21 -0.15
CA GLN A 182 -6.22 -9.84 0.96
C GLN A 182 -6.13 -8.32 1.14
N ILE A 183 -6.23 -7.56 0.05
CA ILE A 183 -5.98 -6.11 0.02
C ILE A 183 -7.07 -5.39 -0.79
N ILE A 184 -7.57 -4.27 -0.25
CA ILE A 184 -8.39 -3.27 -0.95
C ILE A 184 -7.63 -1.95 -0.94
N GLY A 185 -7.24 -1.51 -2.14
CA GLY A 185 -6.38 -0.34 -2.36
C GLY A 185 -7.07 1.01 -2.16
N ASN A 186 -6.29 2.07 -2.38
CA ASN A 186 -6.70 3.45 -2.11
C ASN A 186 -7.90 3.84 -2.96
N SER A 187 -8.89 4.47 -2.33
CA SER A 187 -10.11 4.96 -3.00
C SER A 187 -10.82 3.91 -3.87
N ALA A 188 -10.62 2.61 -3.62
CA ALA A 188 -11.10 1.52 -4.48
C ALA A 188 -12.62 1.55 -4.71
N PHE A 189 -13.41 2.01 -3.74
CA PHE A 189 -14.85 2.20 -3.81
C PHE A 189 -15.24 3.65 -3.49
N ALA A 190 -14.30 4.60 -3.57
CA ALA A 190 -14.57 5.99 -3.22
C ALA A 190 -15.74 6.56 -4.03
N ASN A 191 -16.57 7.40 -3.41
CA ASN A 191 -17.73 8.02 -4.04
C ASN A 191 -18.76 7.03 -4.61
N CYS A 192 -18.82 5.76 -4.18
CA CYS A 192 -19.96 4.88 -4.49
C CYS A 192 -21.18 5.29 -3.64
N ARG A 193 -21.94 6.29 -4.10
CA ARG A 193 -22.92 6.96 -3.22
C ARG A 193 -24.14 6.10 -2.87
N ASN A 194 -24.49 5.11 -3.68
CA ASN A 194 -25.59 4.19 -3.38
C ASN A 194 -25.16 2.88 -2.70
N LEU A 195 -23.86 2.70 -2.42
CA LEU A 195 -23.36 1.49 -1.74
C LEU A 195 -23.86 1.47 -0.29
N ARG A 196 -24.71 0.48 0.02
CA ARG A 196 -25.36 0.30 1.32
C ARG A 196 -24.64 -0.70 2.20
N SER A 197 -24.11 -1.78 1.65
CA SER A 197 -23.46 -2.83 2.44
C SER A 197 -22.26 -3.45 1.75
N VAL A 198 -21.31 -3.91 2.56
CA VAL A 198 -20.10 -4.62 2.12
C VAL A 198 -19.96 -5.85 2.99
N THR A 199 -19.98 -7.03 2.36
CA THR A 199 -19.75 -8.29 3.06
C THR A 199 -18.31 -8.74 2.83
N PHE A 200 -17.55 -8.89 3.90
CA PHE A 200 -16.19 -9.42 3.85
C PHE A 200 -16.18 -10.87 4.28
N LYS A 201 -15.83 -11.79 3.37
CA LYS A 201 -15.60 -13.21 3.72
C LYS A 201 -14.24 -13.42 4.38
N ASN A 202 -13.25 -12.59 4.06
CA ASN A 202 -11.96 -12.56 4.74
C ASN A 202 -11.98 -11.56 5.90
N PRO A 203 -12.01 -11.99 7.17
CA PRO A 203 -11.99 -11.08 8.32
C PRO A 203 -10.63 -10.39 8.53
N LYS A 204 -9.59 -10.80 7.80
CA LYS A 204 -8.23 -10.24 7.84
C LYS A 204 -7.90 -9.38 6.61
N VAL A 205 -8.89 -9.08 5.77
CA VAL A 205 -8.71 -8.21 4.61
C VAL A 205 -8.25 -6.84 5.05
N ARG A 206 -7.21 -6.34 4.40
CA ARG A 206 -6.68 -5.01 4.65
C ARG A 206 -7.38 -4.02 3.75
N VAL A 207 -7.88 -2.93 4.33
CA VAL A 207 -8.69 -1.95 3.61
C VAL A 207 -8.03 -0.59 3.77
N SER A 208 -7.62 0.06 2.68
CA SER A 208 -7.12 1.43 2.76
C SER A 208 -8.12 2.34 3.46
N TYR A 209 -7.63 3.32 4.23
CA TYR A 209 -8.47 4.24 5.00
C TYR A 209 -9.47 5.01 4.15
N ASP A 210 -9.11 5.32 2.90
CA ASP A 210 -9.92 6.07 1.95
C ASP A 210 -10.70 5.18 0.98
N ALA A 211 -10.55 3.84 1.07
CA ALA A 211 -11.12 2.89 0.14
C ALA A 211 -12.63 3.07 -0.05
N PHE A 212 -13.35 3.47 1.00
CA PHE A 212 -14.79 3.72 0.98
C PHE A 212 -15.13 5.19 1.29
N SER A 213 -14.22 6.12 1.00
CA SER A 213 -14.47 7.55 1.19
C SER A 213 -15.71 8.01 0.43
N SER A 214 -16.48 8.94 1.00
CA SER A 214 -17.72 9.46 0.39
C SER A 214 -18.79 8.42 0.02
N CYS A 215 -18.73 7.19 0.57
CA CYS A 215 -19.80 6.20 0.49
C CYS A 215 -20.91 6.51 1.51
N VAL A 216 -21.74 7.49 1.17
CA VAL A 216 -22.71 8.09 2.11
C VAL A 216 -23.80 7.11 2.58
N SER A 217 -24.20 6.18 1.72
CA SER A 217 -25.32 5.25 1.97
C SER A 217 -24.96 4.00 2.77
N LEU A 218 -23.69 3.80 3.11
CA LEU A 218 -23.25 2.61 3.85
C LEU A 218 -23.95 2.52 5.21
N ASP A 219 -24.44 1.32 5.56
CA ASP A 219 -25.04 1.04 6.86
C ASP A 219 -24.01 1.17 8.00
N GLY A 220 -24.50 1.35 9.23
CA GLY A 220 -23.65 1.61 10.39
C GLY A 220 -22.72 0.45 10.76
N GLU A 221 -23.17 -0.79 10.57
CA GLU A 221 -22.39 -1.99 10.88
C GLU A 221 -21.22 -2.15 9.91
N THR A 222 -21.50 -1.99 8.62
CA THR A 222 -20.52 -2.01 7.54
C THR A 222 -19.49 -0.88 7.73
N LYS A 223 -19.93 0.35 8.05
CA LYS A 223 -19.02 1.46 8.36
C LYS A 223 -18.09 1.15 9.54
N ALA A 224 -18.63 0.56 10.62
CA ALA A 224 -17.85 0.18 11.79
C ALA A 224 -16.82 -0.90 11.47
N LEU A 225 -17.19 -1.89 10.65
CA LEU A 225 -16.30 -2.96 10.20
C LEU A 225 -15.18 -2.42 9.30
N ILE A 226 -15.50 -1.63 8.28
CA ILE A 226 -14.52 -0.98 7.40
C ILE A 226 -13.54 -0.16 8.23
N LYS A 227 -14.04 0.68 9.15
CA LYS A 227 -13.19 1.48 10.03
C LYS A 227 -12.20 0.62 10.83
N ARG A 228 -12.63 -0.53 11.33
CA ARG A 228 -11.76 -1.48 12.04
C ARG A 228 -10.68 -2.06 11.13
N LEU A 229 -11.07 -2.50 9.93
CA LEU A 229 -10.16 -3.07 8.93
C LEU A 229 -9.17 -2.05 8.36
N SER A 230 -9.53 -0.76 8.39
CA SER A 230 -8.66 0.34 7.96
C SER A 230 -7.76 0.90 9.05
N ALA A 231 -8.19 0.83 10.32
CA ALA A 231 -7.44 1.41 11.44
C ALA A 231 -6.10 0.71 11.71
N SER A 232 -5.95 -0.56 11.33
CA SER A 232 -4.75 -1.34 11.65
C SER A 232 -3.49 -0.89 10.92
N THR A 233 -3.59 -0.11 9.83
CA THR A 233 -2.45 0.35 9.01
C THR A 233 -2.61 1.79 8.55
N GLU A 234 -3.37 2.61 9.29
CA GLU A 234 -3.59 4.02 8.91
C GLU A 234 -2.28 4.81 9.05
N MET A 235 -1.78 5.33 7.93
CA MET A 235 -0.57 6.15 7.87
C MET A 235 -0.94 7.62 7.61
N ILE A 236 -0.22 8.54 8.24
CA ILE A 236 -0.38 9.99 8.11
C ILE A 236 0.78 10.51 7.27
N PHE A 237 0.47 11.21 6.17
CA PHE A 237 1.47 11.93 5.40
C PHE A 237 2.00 13.12 6.20
N VAL A 238 3.32 13.19 6.33
CA VAL A 238 4.07 14.28 6.96
C VAL A 238 4.86 14.97 5.85
N GLU A 239 4.49 16.21 5.56
CA GLU A 239 5.17 17.04 4.57
C GLU A 239 6.59 17.38 5.03
N CYS A 240 7.52 17.46 4.07
CA CYS A 240 8.92 17.78 4.33
C CYS A 240 9.09 19.07 5.15
N GLY A 241 10.20 19.16 5.87
CA GLY A 241 10.48 20.30 6.75
C GLY A 241 11.91 20.28 7.27
N ILE A 242 12.16 21.07 8.32
CA ILE A 242 13.47 21.18 8.96
C ILE A 242 13.28 20.91 10.45
N MET A 243 14.11 20.03 11.01
CA MET A 243 14.19 19.75 12.45
C MET A 243 15.66 19.75 12.87
N ASN A 244 16.00 20.49 13.92
CA ASN A 244 17.38 20.58 14.43
C ASN A 244 18.45 20.93 13.37
N GLY A 245 18.07 21.67 12.33
CA GLY A 245 18.96 22.02 11.21
C GLY A 245 19.13 20.90 10.16
N HIS A 246 18.47 19.76 10.33
CA HIS A 246 18.43 18.66 9.37
C HIS A 246 17.18 18.76 8.49
N THR A 247 17.32 18.49 7.20
CA THR A 247 16.20 18.40 6.26
C THR A 247 15.49 17.07 6.45
N ILE A 248 14.20 17.13 6.77
CA ILE A 248 13.29 15.99 6.85
C ILE A 248 12.55 15.88 5.53
N ARG A 249 12.76 14.79 4.79
CA ARG A 249 11.99 14.52 3.56
C ARG A 249 10.55 14.18 3.92
N SER A 250 9.63 14.28 2.96
CA SER A 250 8.26 13.83 3.18
C SER A 250 8.25 12.31 3.43
N PHE A 251 7.42 11.89 4.37
CA PHE A 251 7.27 10.49 4.74
C PHE A 251 5.86 10.25 5.26
N GLU A 252 5.49 9.00 5.43
CA GLU A 252 4.27 8.63 6.10
C GLU A 252 4.58 7.93 7.41
N ILE A 253 3.80 8.23 8.45
CA ILE A 253 3.98 7.68 9.80
C ILE A 253 2.68 7.03 10.28
N GLY A 254 2.79 5.90 10.98
CA GLY A 254 1.64 5.24 11.57
C GLY A 254 0.86 6.20 12.47
N LYS A 255 -0.44 6.33 12.24
CA LYS A 255 -1.32 7.18 13.05
C LYS A 255 -1.33 6.75 14.52
N TYR A 256 -1.15 5.46 14.76
CA TYR A 256 -1.06 4.81 16.06
C TYR A 256 0.24 4.00 16.15
N PRO A 257 0.73 3.69 17.36
CA PRO A 257 1.70 2.61 17.56
C PRO A 257 1.15 1.30 16.99
N VAL A 258 2.04 0.36 16.64
CA VAL A 258 1.62 -0.96 16.14
C VAL A 258 0.78 -1.64 17.23
N THR A 259 -0.45 -2.04 16.88
CA THR A 259 -1.35 -2.72 17.81
C THR A 259 -1.04 -4.20 17.92
N GLN A 260 -1.49 -4.83 19.00
CA GLN A 260 -1.35 -6.27 19.20
C GLN A 260 -2.04 -7.09 18.09
N GLU A 261 -3.22 -6.67 17.63
CA GLU A 261 -3.93 -7.35 16.53
C GLU A 261 -3.14 -7.26 15.22
N LEU A 262 -2.57 -6.10 14.90
CA LEU A 262 -1.73 -5.96 13.71
C LEU A 262 -0.48 -6.83 13.85
N TYR A 263 0.22 -6.76 14.98
CA TYR A 263 1.42 -7.54 15.26
C TYR A 263 1.18 -9.04 15.10
N GLU A 264 0.14 -9.57 15.77
CA GLU A 264 -0.24 -10.98 15.72
C GLU A 264 -0.65 -11.42 14.31
N SER A 265 -1.28 -10.55 13.53
CA SER A 265 -1.66 -10.86 12.14
C SER A 265 -0.46 -11.02 11.19
N VAL A 266 0.71 -10.52 11.57
CA VAL A 266 1.96 -10.56 10.78
C VAL A 266 2.91 -11.61 11.33
N MET A 267 3.14 -11.61 12.65
CA MET A 267 4.14 -12.47 13.30
C MET A 267 3.56 -13.80 13.79
N GLY A 268 2.24 -13.95 13.81
CA GLY A 268 1.56 -15.17 14.27
C GLY A 268 1.60 -15.40 15.78
N ASN A 269 2.10 -14.44 16.56
CA ASN A 269 2.11 -14.48 18.02
C ASN A 269 1.87 -13.08 18.61
N ASN A 270 1.63 -13.01 19.92
CA ASN A 270 1.47 -11.76 20.65
C ASN A 270 2.33 -11.81 21.94
N PRO A 271 3.50 -11.15 21.96
CA PRO A 271 4.42 -11.21 23.11
C PRO A 271 4.03 -10.29 24.27
N SER A 272 3.03 -9.41 24.09
CA SER A 272 2.72 -8.34 25.03
C SER A 272 2.28 -8.85 26.41
N ASN A 273 2.72 -8.18 27.46
CA ASN A 273 2.32 -8.49 28.84
C ASN A 273 0.84 -8.19 29.10
N TYR A 274 0.34 -7.02 28.67
CA TYR A 274 -1.07 -6.66 28.79
C TYR A 274 -1.82 -7.10 27.53
N LYS A 275 -2.96 -7.77 27.65
CA LYS A 275 -3.70 -8.28 26.47
C LYS A 275 -4.87 -7.39 26.07
N GLY A 276 -4.94 -7.06 24.78
CA GLY A 276 -6.06 -6.37 24.15
C GLY A 276 -5.76 -6.00 22.70
N LYS A 277 -6.70 -6.25 21.79
CA LYS A 277 -6.48 -6.12 20.33
C LYS A 277 -5.96 -4.76 19.89
N LEU A 278 -6.52 -3.70 20.48
CA LEU A 278 -6.19 -2.31 20.17
C LEU A 278 -5.16 -1.71 21.14
N LEU A 279 -4.62 -2.48 22.08
CA LEU A 279 -3.47 -2.04 22.86
C LEU A 279 -2.23 -1.99 21.94
N PRO A 280 -1.28 -1.09 22.21
CA PRO A 280 0.02 -1.16 21.55
C PRO A 280 0.68 -2.51 21.85
N VAL A 281 1.39 -3.05 20.86
CA VAL A 281 2.30 -4.17 21.10
C VAL A 281 3.47 -3.67 21.93
N GLU A 282 3.75 -4.39 23.02
CA GLU A 282 4.92 -4.19 23.87
C GLU A 282 5.61 -5.55 24.15
N THR A 283 6.72 -5.53 24.89
CA THR A 283 7.59 -6.69 25.13
C THR A 283 8.25 -7.21 23.83
N VAL A 284 8.49 -6.28 22.90
CA VAL A 284 9.19 -6.51 21.63
C VAL A 284 10.57 -5.86 21.66
N SER A 285 11.57 -6.58 21.18
CA SER A 285 12.92 -6.06 21.00
C SER A 285 13.02 -5.19 19.76
N TRP A 286 14.15 -4.53 19.57
CA TRP A 286 14.42 -3.79 18.34
C TRP A 286 14.42 -4.72 17.13
N PHE A 287 15.05 -5.91 17.26
CA PHE A 287 15.03 -6.95 16.23
C PHE A 287 13.62 -7.42 15.86
N ASP A 288 12.74 -7.66 16.83
CA ASP A 288 11.35 -8.03 16.52
C ASP A 288 10.62 -6.94 15.74
N ALA A 289 10.91 -5.67 16.05
CA ALA A 289 10.27 -4.54 15.42
C ALA A 289 10.70 -4.40 13.95
N ILE A 290 11.99 -4.54 13.66
CA ILE A 290 12.48 -4.52 12.27
C ILE A 290 12.08 -5.77 11.47
N GLU A 291 11.99 -6.94 12.12
CA GLU A 291 11.48 -8.17 11.52
C GLU A 291 10.01 -8.00 11.14
N PHE A 292 9.21 -7.43 12.05
CA PHE A 292 7.83 -7.07 11.79
C PHE A 292 7.71 -6.11 10.60
N CYS A 293 8.53 -5.05 10.56
CA CYS A 293 8.55 -4.09 9.45
C CYS A 293 8.78 -4.78 8.09
N ASN A 294 9.78 -5.66 8.02
CA ASN A 294 10.08 -6.42 6.82
C ASN A 294 8.97 -7.43 6.46
N ALA A 295 8.42 -8.13 7.44
CA ALA A 295 7.33 -9.08 7.24
C ALA A 295 6.05 -8.39 6.74
N LEU A 296 5.71 -7.24 7.31
CA LEU A 296 4.58 -6.42 6.87
C LEU A 296 4.82 -5.87 5.46
N SER A 297 6.04 -5.45 5.14
CA SER A 297 6.43 -4.98 3.80
C SER A 297 6.21 -6.08 2.76
N LYS A 298 6.73 -7.29 3.01
CA LYS A 298 6.53 -8.45 2.14
C LYS A 298 5.05 -8.80 1.98
N LYS A 299 4.28 -8.73 3.06
CA LYS A 299 2.83 -8.99 3.06
C LYS A 299 2.06 -7.98 2.18
N ASP A 300 2.59 -6.77 2.02
CA ASP A 300 2.04 -5.73 1.15
C ASP A 300 2.63 -5.66 -0.25
N GLY A 301 3.56 -6.55 -0.58
CA GLY A 301 4.29 -6.47 -1.84
C GLY A 301 5.21 -5.25 -1.94
N LEU A 302 5.61 -4.68 -0.81
CA LEU A 302 6.60 -3.59 -0.73
C LEU A 302 8.01 -4.16 -0.57
N MET A 303 9.01 -3.38 -0.99
CA MET A 303 10.41 -3.73 -0.83
C MET A 303 10.83 -3.56 0.65
N PRO A 304 11.31 -4.62 1.32
CA PRO A 304 11.74 -4.53 2.71
C PRO A 304 12.88 -3.53 2.90
N CYS A 305 12.86 -2.74 3.98
CA CYS A 305 13.90 -1.76 4.27
C CYS A 305 15.14 -2.37 4.91
N TYR A 306 15.02 -3.49 5.63
CA TYR A 306 16.15 -4.03 6.40
C TYR A 306 16.79 -5.24 5.74
N THR A 307 18.13 -5.24 5.71
CA THR A 307 18.94 -6.41 5.32
C THR A 307 19.86 -6.79 6.47
N GLU A 308 19.85 -8.07 6.83
CA GLU A 308 20.77 -8.63 7.81
C GLU A 308 21.98 -9.25 7.10
N SER A 309 23.19 -8.83 7.48
CA SER A 309 24.45 -9.39 6.97
C SER A 309 25.40 -9.66 8.13
N GLY A 310 25.48 -10.91 8.56
CA GLY A 310 26.27 -11.30 9.73
C GLY A 310 25.76 -10.65 11.02
N ASN A 311 26.59 -9.83 11.67
CA ASN A 311 26.24 -9.13 12.92
C ASN A 311 25.78 -7.67 12.68
N SER A 312 25.57 -7.25 11.43
CA SER A 312 25.14 -5.89 11.11
C SER A 312 23.78 -5.88 10.42
N THR A 313 22.94 -4.94 10.83
CA THR A 313 21.67 -4.62 10.16
C THR A 313 21.81 -3.30 9.42
N GLU A 314 21.45 -3.28 8.14
CA GLU A 314 21.42 -2.07 7.32
C GLU A 314 19.98 -1.72 6.94
N CYS A 315 19.67 -0.42 6.90
CA CYS A 315 18.39 0.10 6.44
C CYS A 315 18.57 0.78 5.07
N ASP A 316 17.91 0.23 4.05
CA ASP A 316 17.77 0.85 2.74
C ASP A 316 16.65 1.91 2.78
N PHE A 317 17.06 3.17 2.96
CA PHE A 317 16.16 4.32 2.94
C PHE A 317 15.63 4.68 1.53
N SER A 318 16.02 3.95 0.48
CA SER A 318 15.40 4.07 -0.86
C SER A 318 14.25 3.08 -1.07
N ALA A 319 14.12 2.06 -0.22
CA ALA A 319 13.01 1.13 -0.27
C ALA A 319 11.68 1.80 0.13
N ASN A 320 10.58 1.28 -0.42
CA ASN A 320 9.22 1.77 -0.18
C ASN A 320 8.46 0.98 0.91
N GLY A 321 9.15 0.05 1.58
CA GLY A 321 8.60 -0.72 2.69
C GLY A 321 8.46 0.06 3.99
N TYR A 322 7.94 -0.63 5.00
CA TYR A 322 7.87 -0.10 6.35
C TYR A 322 9.21 -0.23 7.05
N ARG A 323 9.49 0.74 7.90
CA ARG A 323 10.65 0.80 8.77
C ARG A 323 10.31 1.51 10.08
N LEU A 324 11.22 1.44 11.04
CA LEU A 324 11.23 2.33 12.20
C LEU A 324 11.56 3.77 11.75
N PRO A 325 10.97 4.77 12.42
CA PRO A 325 11.33 6.17 12.19
C PRO A 325 12.79 6.43 12.57
N THR A 326 13.40 7.39 11.89
CA THR A 326 14.59 8.02 12.47
C THR A 326 14.19 8.88 13.66
N ASN A 327 15.16 9.17 14.51
CA ASN A 327 15.00 10.02 15.67
C ASN A 327 14.46 11.42 15.30
N ASP A 328 14.92 11.97 14.18
CA ASP A 328 14.47 13.29 13.70
C ASP A 328 13.10 13.24 13.02
N GLU A 329 12.80 12.20 12.24
CA GLU A 329 11.46 11.99 11.67
C GLU A 329 10.41 11.89 12.78
N TRP A 330 10.71 11.10 13.81
CA TRP A 330 9.79 10.92 14.94
C TRP A 330 9.57 12.23 15.69
N GLU A 331 10.65 12.96 16.02
CA GLU A 331 10.54 14.22 16.76
C GLU A 331 9.80 15.29 15.93
N PHE A 332 10.10 15.39 14.64
CA PHE A 332 9.39 16.29 13.73
C PHE A 332 7.89 15.99 13.69
N ALA A 333 7.51 14.72 13.54
CA ALA A 333 6.11 14.31 13.58
C ALA A 333 5.46 14.55 14.94
N ALA A 334 6.15 14.25 16.05
CA ALA A 334 5.64 14.41 17.41
C ALA A 334 5.31 15.87 17.73
N CYS A 335 6.19 16.79 17.32
CA CYS A 335 6.01 18.23 17.48
C CYS A 335 4.91 18.83 16.60
N GLY A 336 4.32 18.06 15.67
CA GLY A 336 3.27 18.54 14.78
C GLY A 336 3.76 19.00 13.40
N GLY A 337 5.03 18.72 13.05
CA GLY A 337 5.64 19.07 11.78
C GLY A 337 5.52 20.56 11.45
N ASN A 338 5.19 20.88 10.20
CA ASN A 338 4.96 22.27 9.75
C ASN A 338 3.75 22.96 10.42
N LYS A 339 2.93 22.21 11.17
CA LYS A 339 1.79 22.73 11.93
C LYS A 339 2.08 22.85 13.42
N SER A 340 3.33 22.64 13.83
CA SER A 340 3.77 22.69 15.22
C SER A 340 3.30 23.96 15.91
N LYS A 341 2.78 23.78 17.13
CA LYS A 341 2.47 24.88 18.06
C LYS A 341 3.47 24.93 19.24
N GLU A 342 4.58 24.20 19.11
CA GLU A 342 5.66 24.15 20.10
C GLU A 342 5.22 23.70 21.49
N TYR A 343 4.20 22.84 21.55
CA TYR A 343 3.73 22.27 22.80
C TYR A 343 4.76 21.34 23.44
N LYS A 344 4.76 21.29 24.78
CA LYS A 344 5.61 20.40 25.56
C LYS A 344 5.32 18.91 25.31
N TYR A 345 4.07 18.56 25.07
CA TYR A 345 3.62 17.22 24.71
C TYR A 345 2.94 17.27 23.34
N ALA A 346 2.85 16.13 22.65
CA ALA A 346 2.31 16.09 21.29
C ALA A 346 0.84 16.55 21.28
N GLY A 347 0.58 17.77 20.78
CA GLY A 347 -0.75 18.37 20.66
C GLY A 347 -1.25 19.21 21.85
N SER A 348 -0.55 19.27 22.99
CA SER A 348 -0.95 20.10 24.14
C SER A 348 0.16 20.28 25.18
N ASP A 349 0.15 21.38 25.94
CA ASP A 349 0.95 21.52 27.16
C ASP A 349 0.36 20.76 28.36
N ASN A 350 -0.89 20.32 28.25
CA ASN A 350 -1.58 19.51 29.25
C ASN A 350 -1.47 18.02 28.92
N ILE A 351 -0.59 17.30 29.65
CA ILE A 351 -0.31 15.88 29.41
C ILE A 351 -1.58 14.99 29.49
N ASP A 352 -2.53 15.32 30.35
CA ASP A 352 -3.74 14.51 30.55
C ASP A 352 -4.66 14.49 29.33
N GLU A 353 -4.55 15.49 28.45
CA GLU A 353 -5.35 15.57 27.23
C GLU A 353 -4.83 14.65 26.12
N VAL A 354 -3.52 14.41 26.10
CA VAL A 354 -2.81 13.84 24.94
C VAL A 354 -2.08 12.54 25.24
N ALA A 355 -1.87 12.18 26.51
CA ALA A 355 -1.05 11.04 26.88
C ALA A 355 -1.68 10.15 27.95
N TRP A 356 -1.40 8.85 27.83
CA TRP A 356 -1.53 7.90 28.93
C TRP A 356 -0.21 7.87 29.71
N CYS A 357 -0.18 8.40 30.92
CA CYS A 357 1.03 8.60 31.72
C CYS A 357 0.80 8.23 33.20
N HIS A 358 1.75 8.51 34.09
CA HIS A 358 1.70 8.04 35.49
C HIS A 358 0.39 8.42 36.20
N GLY A 359 -0.06 9.66 35.98
CA GLY A 359 -1.22 10.21 36.67
C GLY A 359 -2.57 9.64 36.24
N ASN A 360 -2.67 9.05 35.04
CA ASN A 360 -3.95 8.69 34.44
C ASN A 360 -4.03 7.29 33.81
N SER A 361 -2.92 6.56 33.70
CA SER A 361 -2.85 5.25 33.02
C SER A 361 -3.25 4.06 33.89
N GLN A 362 -3.51 4.27 35.19
CA GLN A 362 -3.76 3.18 36.14
C GLN A 362 -2.66 2.10 36.15
N GLY A 363 -1.44 2.48 35.75
CA GLY A 363 -0.27 1.59 35.74
C GLY A 363 -0.23 0.57 34.59
N ARG A 364 -0.90 0.82 33.46
CA ARG A 364 -0.89 -0.08 32.29
C ARG A 364 -1.05 0.63 30.94
N THR A 365 -0.77 -0.08 29.85
CA THR A 365 -1.08 0.38 28.48
C THR A 365 -2.58 0.47 28.24
N HIS A 366 -2.97 1.37 27.33
CA HIS A 366 -4.35 1.68 26.96
C HIS A 366 -4.54 1.55 25.45
N GLU A 367 -5.80 1.39 25.02
CA GLU A 367 -6.12 1.30 23.60
C GLU A 367 -5.64 2.57 22.87
N VAL A 368 -5.03 2.36 21.71
CA VAL A 368 -4.50 3.45 20.89
C VAL A 368 -5.60 4.41 20.48
N GLY A 369 -5.28 5.70 20.39
CA GLY A 369 -6.25 6.73 20.01
C GLY A 369 -7.24 7.14 21.11
N GLY A 370 -7.02 6.71 22.36
CA GLY A 370 -7.87 7.05 23.50
C GLY A 370 -7.70 8.49 24.03
N LYS A 371 -6.73 9.24 23.53
CA LYS A 371 -6.42 10.64 23.90
C LYS A 371 -6.50 11.56 22.67
N LYS A 372 -6.33 12.88 22.84
CA LYS A 372 -6.33 13.80 21.71
C LYS A 372 -5.09 13.59 20.84
N PRO A 373 -5.21 13.68 19.50
CA PRO A 373 -4.05 13.67 18.61
C PRO A 373 -3.32 15.01 18.61
N ASN A 374 -2.11 15.03 18.03
CA ASN A 374 -1.41 16.25 17.71
C ASN A 374 -1.94 16.95 16.43
N GLU A 375 -1.29 18.01 16.00
CA GLU A 375 -1.68 18.86 14.87
C GLU A 375 -1.69 18.14 13.51
N LEU A 376 -0.99 17.01 13.42
CA LEU A 376 -0.97 16.15 12.24
C LEU A 376 -2.04 15.04 12.29
N GLY A 377 -2.75 14.90 13.41
CA GLY A 377 -3.73 13.83 13.60
C GLY A 377 -3.11 12.51 14.09
N ILE A 378 -1.88 12.55 14.61
CA ILE A 378 -1.15 11.38 15.13
C ILE A 378 -1.42 11.24 16.62
N TYR A 379 -1.70 10.02 17.07
CA TYR A 379 -2.05 9.69 18.44
C TYR A 379 -0.90 9.01 19.17
N ASP A 380 -0.92 9.13 20.51
CA ASP A 380 -0.03 8.43 21.43
C ASP A 380 1.47 8.71 21.18
N MET A 381 1.81 9.82 20.53
CA MET A 381 3.20 10.29 20.43
C MET A 381 3.76 10.75 21.79
N SER A 382 2.91 10.87 22.81
CA SER A 382 3.29 11.08 24.20
C SER A 382 2.60 10.04 25.08
N GLY A 383 3.37 9.32 25.90
CA GLY A 383 2.87 8.30 26.81
C GLY A 383 2.51 6.97 26.15
N ASN A 384 1.66 6.19 26.81
CA ASN A 384 1.29 4.80 26.49
C ASN A 384 2.51 3.86 26.49
N VAL A 385 3.29 3.80 25.41
CA VAL A 385 4.54 3.03 25.30
C VAL A 385 5.65 3.89 24.72
N TRP A 386 6.89 3.62 25.11
CA TRP A 386 8.05 4.10 24.39
C TRP A 386 8.04 3.49 22.99
N GLU A 387 8.60 4.19 22.02
CA GLU A 387 8.69 3.71 20.65
C GLU A 387 10.14 3.54 20.22
N TRP A 388 10.49 2.38 19.67
CA TRP A 388 11.81 2.11 19.09
C TRP A 388 12.10 2.97 17.86
N MET A 389 13.30 3.53 17.81
CA MET A 389 13.83 4.29 16.66
C MET A 389 14.87 3.48 15.90
N TRP A 390 15.15 3.88 14.66
CA TRP A 390 16.30 3.36 13.90
C TRP A 390 17.63 3.72 14.56
N ASP A 391 17.80 4.97 14.99
CA ASP A 391 19.08 5.55 15.40
C ASP A 391 19.71 4.86 16.61
N TYR A 392 21.03 4.72 16.56
CA TYR A 392 21.85 4.34 17.71
C TYR A 392 21.99 5.51 18.70
N ASN A 393 22.32 5.21 19.96
CA ASN A 393 22.67 6.25 20.92
C ASN A 393 24.02 6.89 20.55
N LEU A 394 23.98 8.12 20.02
CA LEU A 394 25.15 8.90 19.60
C LEU A 394 26.13 9.21 20.75
N GLY A 395 25.69 9.13 22.00
CA GLY A 395 26.53 9.38 23.18
C GLY A 395 27.44 8.21 23.55
N ASN A 396 27.23 7.02 22.99
CA ASN A 396 28.10 5.86 23.18
C ASN A 396 27.97 4.84 22.03
N PRO A 397 28.61 5.08 20.86
CA PRO A 397 28.48 4.25 19.66
C PRO A 397 29.07 2.83 19.81
N ASN A 398 29.66 2.48 20.95
CA ASN A 398 30.22 1.15 21.24
C ASN A 398 29.23 0.22 22.00
N MET A 399 27.98 0.63 22.20
CA MET A 399 26.97 -0.21 22.85
C MET A 399 25.81 -0.44 21.88
N ASP A 400 25.44 -1.72 21.72
CA ASP A 400 24.32 -2.26 20.93
C ASP A 400 22.95 -1.73 21.42
N THR A 401 22.77 -0.41 21.35
CA THR A 401 21.69 0.35 21.96
C THR A 401 21.05 1.29 20.96
N HIS A 402 19.73 1.22 20.88
CA HIS A 402 18.93 2.08 20.00
C HIS A 402 18.13 3.09 20.82
N CYS A 403 17.85 4.22 20.18
CA CYS A 403 17.04 5.28 20.73
C CYS A 403 15.57 4.83 20.87
N CYS A 404 14.89 5.38 21.87
CA CYS A 404 13.45 5.28 22.03
C CYS A 404 12.86 6.63 22.47
N ARG A 405 11.67 6.96 21.97
CA ARG A 405 11.00 8.26 22.17
C ARG A 405 9.58 8.11 22.71
N GLY A 406 8.96 9.22 23.10
CA GLY A 406 7.53 9.32 23.42
C GLY A 406 7.15 9.11 24.88
N GLY A 407 7.99 8.50 25.71
CA GLY A 407 7.61 8.20 27.10
C GLY A 407 6.72 6.96 27.20
N CYS A 408 6.15 6.69 28.37
CA CYS A 408 5.28 5.52 28.57
C CYS A 408 4.26 5.77 29.68
N TYR A 409 3.37 4.81 29.90
CA TYR A 409 2.33 4.88 30.93
C TYR A 409 2.85 5.06 32.37
N ARG A 410 4.14 4.81 32.65
CA ARG A 410 4.70 4.84 34.01
C ARG A 410 5.17 6.21 34.49
N LYS A 411 5.53 7.12 33.58
CA LYS A 411 6.13 8.42 33.94
C LYS A 411 5.94 9.44 32.82
N ASP A 412 5.89 10.71 33.20
CA ASP A 412 5.66 11.83 32.32
C ASP A 412 6.97 12.25 31.63
N TYR A 413 6.91 12.42 30.30
CA TYR A 413 8.04 12.80 29.45
C TYR A 413 7.56 13.77 28.37
N SER A 414 8.38 14.78 28.03
CA SER A 414 8.10 15.68 26.90
C SER A 414 8.46 15.01 25.57
N VAL A 415 7.95 15.56 24.46
CA VAL A 415 8.28 15.09 23.09
C VAL A 415 9.78 15.13 22.78
N ALA A 416 10.52 16.06 23.40
CA ALA A 416 11.98 16.16 23.27
C ALA A 416 12.77 15.06 24.01
N THR A 417 12.11 14.23 24.83
CA THR A 417 12.83 13.22 25.62
C THR A 417 13.22 12.03 24.75
N CYS A 418 14.53 11.78 24.66
CA CYS A 418 15.10 10.56 24.08
C CYS A 418 15.78 9.72 25.16
N LYS A 419 15.60 8.39 25.09
CA LYS A 419 16.32 7.40 25.89
C LYS A 419 16.91 6.34 24.97
N SER A 420 17.70 5.43 25.52
CA SER A 420 18.18 4.27 24.78
C SER A 420 18.09 3.00 25.59
N HIS A 421 17.86 1.88 24.91
CA HIS A 421 17.89 0.54 25.48
C HIS A 421 18.73 -0.38 24.59
N HIS A 422 19.27 -1.46 25.17
CA HIS A 422 19.95 -2.49 24.39
C HIS A 422 18.97 -3.07 23.36
N GLU A 423 19.42 -3.34 22.13
CA GLU A 423 18.63 -3.88 21.02
C GLU A 423 17.82 -5.15 21.36
N ASN A 424 18.29 -5.97 22.32
CA ASN A 424 17.64 -7.19 22.80
C ASN A 424 16.67 -6.96 23.96
N TYR A 425 16.57 -5.73 24.47
CA TYR A 425 15.69 -5.40 25.58
C TYR A 425 14.23 -5.58 25.18
N ARG A 426 13.48 -6.27 26.04
CA ARG A 426 12.03 -6.47 25.92
C ARG A 426 11.41 -6.00 27.22
N GLY A 427 10.51 -5.03 27.14
CA GLY A 427 9.83 -4.49 28.31
C GLY A 427 8.38 -4.14 28.00
N ASP A 428 7.54 -4.21 29.04
CA ASP A 428 6.11 -3.94 28.95
C ASP A 428 5.75 -2.46 28.76
N ILE A 429 6.76 -1.60 28.67
CA ILE A 429 6.66 -0.16 28.45
C ILE A 429 7.13 0.26 27.05
N LEU A 430 7.59 -0.67 26.21
CA LEU A 430 8.30 -0.37 24.98
C LEU A 430 7.71 -1.16 23.81
N GLY A 431 7.22 -0.41 22.83
CA GLY A 431 6.69 -0.87 21.56
C GLY A 431 7.34 -0.10 20.41
N PHE A 432 6.60 0.10 19.32
CA PHE A 432 7.10 0.83 18.16
C PHE A 432 5.98 1.31 17.24
N ARG A 433 6.36 2.14 16.27
CA ARG A 433 5.50 2.70 15.24
C ARG A 433 6.21 2.58 13.89
N LEU A 434 5.41 2.52 12.84
CA LEU A 434 5.90 2.40 11.46
C LEU A 434 6.09 3.77 10.83
N VAL A 435 7.07 3.88 9.95
CA VAL A 435 7.10 4.87 8.88
C VAL A 435 7.36 4.19 7.54
N ARG A 436 7.07 4.89 6.45
CA ARG A 436 7.57 4.59 5.10
C ARG A 436 7.88 5.89 4.38
N ASN A 437 8.77 5.84 3.40
CA ASN A 437 9.05 6.99 2.56
C ASN A 437 7.79 7.36 1.75
N ALA A 438 7.53 8.65 1.56
CA ALA A 438 6.51 9.09 0.63
C ALA A 438 7.10 9.14 -0.78
N ASP A 439 6.29 8.74 -1.78
CA ASP A 439 6.67 8.73 -3.20
C ASP A 439 6.87 10.14 -3.79
#